data_AF-A0A1V2AWV0-F1
#
_entry.id   AF-A0A1V2AWV0-F1
#
_cell.length_a   1.000
_cell.length_b   1.000
_cell.length_c   1.000
_cell.angle_alpha   90.00
_cell.angle_beta   90.00
_cell.angle_gamma   90.00
#
_symmetry.space_group_name_H-M   'P 1'
#
loop_
_entity.id
_entity.type
_entity.pdbx_description
1 polymer ?
#
loop_
_entity_poly.entity_id
_entity_poly.type
_entity_poly.pdbx_seq_one_letter_code
_entity_poly.pdbx_strand_id
1 'polypeptide(L)'
;MKQWSELPLKADDIIFFLLGILCLLFGWICIMIHIFKLQPEKVWFYRKSLLARWFINSEIRHVAENENYRFWARGAGIIALLIGTAIMIGSITNLINYIMGSGPNHPH
;
A
#
# COMPACT_ATOMS: atom_id res chain seq x y z
N MET A 1 21.55 27.93 10.89
CA MET A 1 20.25 27.42 10.37
C MET A 1 20.56 26.14 9.61
N LYS A 2 19.88 25.01 9.88
CA LYS A 2 20.13 23.73 9.22
C LYS A 2 19.80 23.88 7.73
N GLN A 3 20.82 23.81 6.88
CA GLN A 3 20.68 23.78 5.43
C GLN A 3 20.18 22.39 5.06
N TRP A 4 18.91 22.29 4.70
CA TRP A 4 18.30 21.05 4.22
C TRP A 4 18.97 20.69 2.90
N SER A 5 19.45 19.44 2.76
CA SER A 5 20.09 18.99 1.53
C SER A 5 19.10 19.09 0.35
N GLU A 6 19.47 19.81 -0.70
CA GLU A 6 18.70 19.98 -1.93
C GLU A 6 18.78 18.77 -2.87
N LEU A 7 19.19 17.59 -2.41
CA LEU A 7 19.15 16.40 -3.25
C LEU A 7 17.67 16.01 -3.45
N PRO A 8 17.10 16.15 -4.65
CA PRO A 8 15.69 15.85 -4.85
C PRO A 8 15.48 14.36 -4.62
N LEU A 9 14.51 14.00 -3.78
CA LEU A 9 13.97 12.64 -3.75
C LEU A 9 13.62 12.27 -5.19
N LYS A 10 14.15 11.17 -5.71
CA LYS A 10 13.86 10.80 -7.10
C LYS A 10 12.37 10.56 -7.23
N ALA A 11 11.77 11.05 -8.32
CA ALA A 11 10.35 10.84 -8.59
C ALA A 11 9.98 9.34 -8.52
N ASP A 12 10.91 8.48 -8.94
CA ASP A 12 10.79 7.03 -8.86
C ASP A 12 10.56 6.53 -7.43
N ASP A 13 11.28 7.06 -6.44
CA ASP A 13 11.15 6.66 -5.02
C ASP A 13 9.76 7.02 -4.46
N ILE A 14 9.22 8.18 -4.87
CA ILE A 14 7.88 8.61 -4.49
C ILE A 14 6.83 7.70 -5.13
N ILE A 15 7.01 7.32 -6.40
CA ILE A 15 6.12 6.41 -7.11
C ILE A 15 6.11 5.03 -6.46
N PHE A 16 7.29 4.47 -6.13
CA PHE A 16 7.38 3.18 -5.45
C PHE A 16 6.73 3.20 -4.06
N PHE A 17 6.93 4.29 -3.31
CA PHE A 17 6.28 4.47 -2.02
C PHE A 17 4.74 4.51 -2.14
N LEU A 18 4.21 5.29 -3.08
CA LEU A 18 2.76 5.36 -3.34
C LEU A 18 2.19 4.01 -3.80
N LEU A 19 2.92 3.29 -4.64
CA LEU A 19 2.54 1.95 -5.10
C LEU A 19 2.49 0.95 -3.93
N GLY A 20 3.48 1.01 -3.02
CA GLY A 20 3.49 0.21 -1.80
C GLY A 20 2.26 0.46 -0.92
N ILE A 21 1.91 1.73 -0.72
CA ILE A 21 0.69 2.13 0.02
C ILE A 21 -0.57 1.59 -0.65
N LEU A 22 -0.70 1.74 -1.97
CA LEU A 22 -1.84 1.22 -2.73
C LEU A 22 -1.97 -0.30 -2.58
N CYS A 23 -0.86 -1.03 -2.68
CA CYS A 23 -0.83 -2.48 -2.55
C CYS A 23 -1.22 -2.94 -1.13
N LEU A 24 -0.75 -2.24 -0.10
CA LEU A 24 -1.14 -2.47 1.29
C LEU A 24 -2.62 -2.19 1.53
N LEU A 25 -3.14 -1.07 1.02
CA LEU A 25 -4.56 -0.73 1.15
C LEU A 25 -5.45 -1.76 0.47
N PHE A 26 -5.08 -2.18 -0.74
CA PHE A 26 -5.77 -3.23 -1.48
C PHE A 26 -5.78 -4.55 -0.71
N GLY A 27 -4.59 -5.02 -0.31
CA GLY A 27 -4.45 -6.28 0.42
C GLY A 27 -5.24 -6.26 1.73
N TRP A 28 -5.21 -5.15 2.46
CA TRP A 28 -5.97 -4.96 3.69
C TRP A 28 -7.48 -5.07 3.45
N ILE A 29 -8.00 -4.39 2.43
CA ILE A 29 -9.41 -4.42 2.07
C ILE A 29 -9.86 -5.85 1.72
N CYS A 30 -9.10 -6.55 0.88
CA CYS A 30 -9.40 -7.93 0.51
C CYS A 30 -9.37 -8.87 1.72
N ILE A 31 -8.42 -8.70 2.65
CA ILE A 31 -8.38 -9.48 3.90
C ILE A 31 -9.61 -9.20 4.77
N MET A 32 -9.97 -7.93 4.97
CA MET A 32 -11.13 -7.57 5.78
C MET A 32 -12.42 -8.20 5.22
N ILE A 33 -12.61 -8.14 3.91
CA ILE A 33 -13.84 -8.64 3.26
C ILE A 33 -13.84 -10.18 3.16
N HIS A 34 -12.75 -10.79 2.71
CA HIS A 34 -12.76 -12.21 2.36
C HIS A 34 -12.31 -13.15 3.50
N ILE A 35 -11.43 -12.67 4.39
CA ILE A 35 -10.92 -13.46 5.53
C ILE A 35 -11.76 -13.16 6.77
N PHE A 36 -11.83 -11.89 7.18
CA PHE A 36 -12.57 -11.49 8.38
C PHE A 36 -14.08 -11.33 8.15
N LYS A 37 -14.56 -11.40 6.89
CA LYS A 37 -15.98 -11.27 6.54
C LYS A 37 -16.60 -9.96 7.04
N LEU A 38 -15.81 -8.89 7.13
CA LEU A 38 -16.29 -7.57 7.49
C LEU A 38 -17.20 -7.02 6.39
N GLN A 39 -18.31 -6.41 6.83
CA GLN A 39 -19.21 -5.72 5.92
C GLN A 39 -18.49 -4.50 5.31
N PRO A 40 -18.54 -4.32 3.97
CA PRO A 40 -17.88 -3.21 3.27
C PRO A 40 -18.23 -1.84 3.84
N GLU A 41 -19.48 -1.66 4.26
CA GLU A 41 -20.02 -0.44 4.84
C GLU A 41 -19.29 0.01 6.12
N LYS A 42 -18.69 -0.95 6.84
CA LYS A 42 -17.89 -0.71 8.05
C LYS A 42 -16.45 -0.32 7.73
N VAL A 43 -16.00 -0.51 6.49
CA VAL A 43 -14.67 -0.11 6.05
C VAL A 43 -14.69 1.39 5.73
N TRP A 44 -13.97 2.19 6.52
CA TRP A 44 -13.92 3.66 6.34
C TRP A 44 -13.51 4.06 4.91
N PHE A 45 -12.54 3.35 4.33
CA PHE A 45 -12.05 3.60 2.97
C PHE A 45 -13.13 3.39 1.90
N TYR A 46 -13.95 2.34 2.04
CA TYR A 46 -15.14 2.13 1.21
C TYR A 46 -16.07 3.34 1.29
N ARG A 47 -16.28 3.89 2.48
CA ARG A 47 -17.14 5.09 2.62
C ARG A 47 -16.53 6.36 2.01
N LYS A 48 -15.21 6.50 1.95
CA LYS A 48 -14.58 7.77 1.56
C LYS A 48 -14.14 7.85 0.10
N SER A 49 -13.91 6.72 -0.57
CA SER A 49 -13.39 6.70 -1.93
C SER A 49 -14.38 6.02 -2.88
N LEU A 50 -14.84 6.76 -3.90
CA LEU A 50 -15.65 6.21 -4.98
C LEU A 50 -14.93 5.07 -5.71
N LEU A 51 -13.62 5.22 -5.93
CA LEU A 51 -12.78 4.18 -6.52
C LEU A 51 -12.77 2.92 -5.65
N ALA A 52 -12.60 3.07 -4.33
CA ALA A 52 -12.62 1.95 -3.40
C ALA A 52 -14.01 1.28 -3.36
N ARG A 53 -15.11 2.04 -3.42
CA ARG A 53 -16.45 1.46 -3.53
C ARG A 53 -16.63 0.65 -4.79
N TRP A 54 -16.25 1.21 -5.93
CA TRP A 54 -16.36 0.55 -7.22
C TRP A 54 -15.56 -0.77 -7.21
N PHE A 55 -14.32 -0.71 -6.73
CA PHE A 55 -13.46 -1.89 -6.62
C PHE A 55 -14.05 -2.97 -5.70
N ILE A 56 -14.43 -2.59 -4.48
CA ILE A 56 -14.99 -3.52 -3.49
C ILE A 56 -16.30 -4.15 -3.98
N ASN A 57 -17.18 -3.36 -4.62
CA ASN A 57 -18.42 -3.89 -5.17
C ASN A 57 -18.16 -4.85 -6.33
N SER A 58 -17.16 -4.55 -7.17
CA SER A 58 -16.69 -5.48 -8.19
C SER A 58 -16.23 -6.80 -7.57
N GLU A 59 -15.36 -6.76 -6.54
CA GLU A 59 -14.88 -7.97 -5.86
C GLU A 59 -16.00 -8.81 -5.26
N ILE A 60 -16.95 -8.18 -4.56
CA ILE A 60 -18.10 -8.88 -3.95
C ILE A 60 -18.94 -9.57 -5.01
N ARG A 61 -19.15 -8.90 -6.15
CA ARG A 61 -19.89 -9.46 -7.28
C ARG A 61 -19.18 -10.70 -7.85
N HIS A 62 -17.88 -10.63 -8.09
CA HIS A 62 -17.11 -11.76 -8.58
C HIS A 62 -17.09 -12.94 -7.60
N VAL A 63 -17.05 -12.67 -6.29
CA VAL A 63 -17.16 -13.70 -5.25
C VAL A 63 -18.56 -14.32 -5.20
N ALA A 64 -19.62 -13.55 -5.44
CA ALA A 64 -20.99 -14.05 -5.47
C ALA A 64 -21.25 -14.93 -6.70
N GLU A 65 -20.60 -14.63 -7.84
CA GLU A 65 -20.74 -15.37 -9.09
C GLU A 65 -19.88 -16.66 -9.11
N ASN A 66 -18.78 -16.72 -8.35
CA ASN A 66 -17.86 -17.87 -8.38
C ASN A 66 -17.25 -18.20 -7.00
N GLU A 67 -17.64 -19.34 -6.42
CA GLU A 67 -17.14 -19.77 -5.11
C GLU A 67 -15.63 -20.07 -5.09
N ASN A 68 -15.06 -20.52 -6.21
CA ASN A 68 -13.61 -20.75 -6.33
C ASN A 68 -12.84 -19.42 -6.33
N TYR A 69 -13.45 -18.35 -6.85
CA TYR A 69 -12.84 -17.01 -6.84
C TYR A 69 -12.59 -16.51 -5.40
N ARG A 70 -13.46 -16.88 -4.45
CA ARG A 70 -13.29 -16.53 -3.03
C ARG A 70 -11.97 -17.03 -2.45
N PHE A 71 -11.52 -18.21 -2.85
CA PHE A 71 -10.25 -18.77 -2.38
C PHE A 71 -9.06 -18.01 -2.98
N TRP A 72 -9.12 -17.73 -4.28
CA TRP A 72 -8.10 -16.95 -4.99
C TRP A 72 -8.00 -15.50 -4.48
N ALA A 73 -9.13 -14.82 -4.23
CA ALA A 73 -9.16 -13.46 -3.72
C ALA A 73 -8.53 -13.33 -2.32
N ARG A 74 -8.70 -14.34 -1.46
CA ARG A 74 -7.99 -14.42 -0.17
C ARG A 74 -6.48 -14.51 -0.35
N GLY A 75 -6.03 -15.40 -1.23
CA GLY A 75 -4.61 -15.55 -1.56
C GLY A 75 -4.02 -14.27 -2.15
N ALA A 76 -4.71 -13.66 -3.11
CA ALA A 76 -4.31 -12.40 -3.74
C ALA A 76 -4.19 -11.26 -2.72
N GLY A 77 -5.14 -11.15 -1.79
CA GLY A 77 -5.09 -10.14 -0.72
C GLY A 77 -3.87 -10.28 0.20
N ILE A 78 -3.53 -11.52 0.59
CA ILE A 78 -2.33 -11.80 1.41
C ILE A 78 -1.05 -11.48 0.62
N ILE A 79 -0.97 -11.91 -0.64
CA ILE A 79 0.20 -11.66 -1.50
C ILE A 79 0.40 -10.15 -1.71
N ALA A 80 -0.67 -9.40 -1.97
CA ALA A 80 -0.62 -7.95 -2.11
C ALA A 80 -0.10 -7.26 -0.83
N LEU A 81 -0.51 -7.74 0.36
CA LEU A 81 0.05 -7.21 1.61
C LEU A 81 1.56 -7.48 1.73
N LEU A 82 2.02 -8.68 1.39
CA LEU A 82 3.44 -9.02 1.46
C LEU A 82 4.27 -8.16 0.51
N ILE A 83 3.83 -8.00 -0.73
CA ILE A 83 4.49 -7.16 -1.74
C ILE A 83 4.50 -5.69 -1.28
N GLY A 84 3.34 -5.17 -0.87
CA GLY A 84 3.23 -3.79 -0.38
C GLY A 84 4.14 -3.53 0.82
N THR A 85 4.26 -4.50 1.73
CA THR A 85 5.14 -4.41 2.90
C THR A 85 6.61 -4.37 2.48
N ALA A 86 7.04 -5.25 1.57
CA ALA A 86 8.42 -5.28 1.08
C ALA A 86 8.81 -3.97 0.37
N ILE A 87 7.92 -3.43 -0.47
CA ILE A 87 8.13 -2.14 -1.15
C ILE A 87 8.24 -1.00 -0.13
N MET A 88 7.38 -0.99 0.89
CA MET A 88 7.41 0.03 1.94
C MET A 88 8.70 -0.04 2.77
N ILE A 89 9.17 -1.23 3.13
CA ILE A 89 10.44 -1.39 3.84
C ILE A 89 11.58 -0.83 2.99
N GLY A 90 11.66 -1.21 1.71
CA GLY A 90 12.69 -0.70 0.80
C GLY A 90 12.66 0.83 0.66
N SER A 91 11.47 1.40 0.56
CA SER A 91 11.28 2.85 0.46
C SER A 91 11.70 3.58 1.74
N ILE A 92 11.37 3.03 2.91
CA ILE A 92 11.79 3.56 4.21
C ILE A 92 13.30 3.45 4.39
N THR A 93 13.91 2.32 4.02
CA THR A 93 15.36 2.14 4.06
C THR A 93 16.07 3.17 3.16
N ASN A 94 15.55 3.38 1.95
CA ASN A 94 16.09 4.39 1.05
C ASN A 94 15.97 5.81 1.62
N LEU A 95 14.83 6.13 2.23
CA LEU A 95 14.62 7.41 2.92
C LEU A 95 15.57 7.60 4.12
N ILE A 96 15.79 6.55 4.93
CA ILE A 96 16.73 6.59 6.05
C ILE A 96 18.15 6.83 5.54
N ASN A 97 18.57 6.10 4.50
CA ASN A 97 19.89 6.28 3.88
C ASN A 97 20.07 7.70 3.34
N TYR A 98 19.03 8.27 2.73
CA TYR A 98 19.02 9.66 2.29
C TYR A 98 19.23 10.64 3.46
N ILE A 99 18.51 10.45 4.58
CA ILE A 99 18.63 11.30 5.78
C ILE A 99 20.00 11.14 6.46
N MET A 100 20.55 9.92 6.52
CA MET A 100 21.85 9.64 7.14
C MET A 100 23.02 10.10 6.26
N GLY A 101 22.92 9.92 4.94
CA GLY A 101 23.92 10.38 3.96
C GLY A 101 23.96 11.90 3.78
N SER A 102 22.92 12.60 4.24
CA SER A 102 22.87 14.08 4.31
C SER A 102 23.34 14.65 5.66
N GLY A 103 23.92 13.81 6.54
CA GLY A 103 24.67 14.25 7.72
C GLY A 103 25.95 15.01 7.36
N PRO A 104 26.46 15.91 8.23
CA PRO A 104 27.44 16.92 7.86
C PRO A 104 28.83 16.31 7.61
N ASN A 105 29.13 15.99 6.36
CA ASN A 105 30.50 15.90 5.88
C ASN A 105 30.97 17.31 5.52
N HIS A 106 31.34 18.10 6.53
CA HIS A 106 32.31 19.19 6.34
C HIS A 106 33.64 18.72 6.94
N PRO A 107 34.64 18.36 6.11
CA PRO A 107 36.03 18.45 6.56
C PRO A 107 36.38 19.94 6.72
N HIS A 108 37.05 20.21 7.84
CA HIS A 108 37.76 21.42 8.29
C HIS A 108 37.85 22.63 7.34
#